data_AF-A0A962E1H8-F1
#
_entry.id   AF-A0A962E1H8-F1
#
_cell.length_a   1.000
_cell.length_b   1.000
_cell.length_c   1.000
_cell.angle_alpha   90.00
_cell.angle_beta   90.00
_cell.angle_gamma   90.00
#
_symmetry.space_group_name_H-M   'P 1'
#
loop_
_entity.id
_entity.type
_entity.pdbx_description
1 polymer ?
#
loop_
_entity_poly.entity_id
_entity_poly.type
_entity_poly.pdbx_seq_one_letter_code
_entity_poly.pdbx_strand_id
1 'polypeptide(L)'
;MLRWVILVLLLLLVALQYRLWFGEGGMRQVWQLERDVAEQQEENRRLAERNALLATEVEDLKAGQEAVEERARVELGMTKPGEIYYQVVEPPRPETAPATDQQRP
;
A
#
# COMPACT_ATOMS: atom_id res chain seq x y z
N MET A 1 62.75 -9.58 37.98
CA MET A 1 62.33 -9.93 36.61
C MET A 1 60.83 -10.25 36.53
N LEU A 2 60.33 -11.36 37.11
CA LEU A 2 58.94 -11.82 36.96
C LEU A 2 57.84 -10.83 37.43
N ARG A 3 58.08 -10.07 38.50
CA ARG A 3 57.13 -9.06 39.03
C ARG A 3 56.82 -7.94 38.03
N TRP A 4 57.80 -7.51 37.25
CA TRP A 4 57.64 -6.48 36.22
C TRP A 4 56.86 -7.00 35.02
N VAL A 5 57.12 -8.27 34.64
CA VAL A 5 56.37 -8.95 33.57
C VAL A 5 54.90 -9.06 33.93
N ILE A 6 54.59 -9.41 35.18
CA ILE A 6 53.20 -9.48 35.68
C ILE A 6 52.52 -8.10 35.64
N LEU A 7 53.21 -7.03 36.03
CA LEU A 7 52.65 -5.66 35.97
C LEU A 7 52.35 -5.22 34.54
N VAL A 8 53.24 -5.52 33.58
CA VAL A 8 53.01 -5.22 32.17
C VAL A 8 51.83 -6.02 31.63
N LEU A 9 51.75 -7.31 31.95
CA LEU A 9 50.61 -8.16 31.59
C LEU A 9 49.29 -7.65 32.16
N LEU A 10 49.30 -7.19 33.42
CA LEU A 10 48.12 -6.63 34.07
C LEU A 10 47.69 -5.33 33.38
N LEU A 11 48.63 -4.44 33.06
CA LEU A 11 48.36 -3.20 32.33
C LEU A 11 47.76 -3.49 30.95
N LEU A 12 48.33 -4.45 30.23
CA LEU A 12 47.89 -4.85 28.90
C LEU A 12 46.50 -5.50 28.95
N LEU A 13 46.23 -6.30 29.98
CA LEU A 13 44.91 -6.88 30.24
C LEU A 13 43.88 -5.78 30.49
N VAL A 14 44.18 -4.82 31.38
CA VAL A 14 43.28 -3.69 31.67
C VAL A 14 43.04 -2.86 30.39
N ALA A 15 44.07 -2.56 29.62
CA ALA A 15 43.94 -1.84 28.36
C ALA A 15 43.04 -2.59 27.35
N LEU A 16 43.15 -3.91 27.27
CA LEU A 16 42.31 -4.74 26.40
C LEU A 16 40.86 -4.79 26.89
N GLN A 17 40.64 -4.90 28.20
CA GLN A 17 39.30 -4.83 28.78
C GLN A 17 38.65 -3.46 28.49
N TYR A 18 39.40 -2.37 28.66
CA TYR A 18 38.93 -1.03 28.28
C TYR A 18 38.63 -0.95 26.78
N ARG A 19 39.51 -1.47 25.91
CA ARG A 19 39.27 -1.47 24.46
C ARG A 19 38.09 -2.36 24.07
N LEU A 20 37.77 -3.42 24.80
CA LEU A 20 36.60 -4.24 24.52
C LEU A 20 35.30 -3.55 24.93
N TRP A 21 35.31 -2.82 26.06
CA TRP A 21 34.13 -2.08 26.52
C TRP A 21 33.91 -0.77 25.74
N PHE A 22 34.97 -0.16 25.20
CA PHE A 22 34.93 1.15 24.55
C PHE A 22 35.39 1.20 23.09
N GLY A 23 35.85 0.10 22.50
CA GLY A 23 36.41 0.05 21.14
C GLY A 23 35.42 -0.43 20.10
N GLU A 24 35.41 0.27 18.96
CA GLU A 24 34.90 -0.04 17.59
C GLU A 24 33.53 -0.71 17.40
N GLY A 25 32.79 -1.01 18.47
CA GLY A 25 31.41 -1.50 18.46
C GLY A 25 30.75 -1.31 19.82
N GLY A 26 31.21 -0.33 20.60
CA GLY A 26 30.75 -0.12 21.97
C GLY A 26 29.27 0.24 22.03
N MET A 27 28.59 -0.21 23.09
CA MET A 27 27.16 0.04 23.36
C MET A 27 26.71 1.47 23.01
N ARG A 28 27.55 2.50 23.18
CA ARG A 28 27.20 3.87 22.79
C ARG A 28 26.83 4.06 21.31
N GLN A 29 27.47 3.36 20.37
CA GLN A 29 27.15 3.45 18.94
C GLN A 29 25.87 2.67 18.60
N VAL A 30 25.65 1.51 19.22
CA VAL A 30 24.40 0.74 19.07
C VAL A 30 23.22 1.53 19.62
N TRP A 31 23.37 2.18 20.79
CA TRP A 31 22.30 2.97 21.40
C TRP A 31 21.97 4.27 20.63
N GLN A 32 22.95 4.88 19.95
CA GLN A 32 22.68 6.01 19.05
C GLN A 32 21.99 5.53 17.78
N LEU A 33 22.48 4.45 17.18
CA LEU A 33 21.90 3.90 15.96
C LEU A 33 20.49 3.34 16.18
N GLU A 34 20.21 2.73 17.33
CA GLU A 34 18.87 2.29 17.72
C GLU A 34 17.90 3.47 17.92
N ARG A 35 18.37 4.60 18.46
CA ARG A 35 17.54 5.81 18.59
C ARG A 35 17.21 6.42 17.24
N ASP A 36 18.20 6.56 16.36
CA ASP A 36 18.00 7.13 15.02
C ASP A 36 17.05 6.24 14.19
N VAL A 37 17.16 4.91 14.32
CA VAL A 37 16.23 3.97 13.69
C VAL A 37 14.81 4.09 14.25
N ALA A 38 14.65 4.27 15.56
CA ALA A 38 13.34 4.43 16.19
C ALA A 38 12.61 5.71 15.72
N GLU A 39 13.33 6.82 15.62
CA GLU A 39 12.78 8.11 15.15
C GLU A 39 12.34 8.01 13.68
N GLN A 40 13.17 7.41 12.82
CA GLN A 40 12.83 7.20 11.41
C GLN A 40 11.64 6.25 11.22
N GLN A 41 11.50 5.22 12.05
CA GLN A 41 10.34 4.32 12.00
C GLN A 41 9.03 5.03 12.36
N GLU A 42 9.07 5.95 13.33
CA GLU A 42 7.89 6.73 13.70
C GLU A 42 7.44 7.66 12.58
N GLU A 43 8.39 8.38 11.95
CA GLU A 43 8.09 9.22 10.79
C GLU A 43 7.54 8.40 9.61
N ASN A 44 8.14 7.24 9.34
CA ASN A 44 7.69 6.36 8.25
C ASN A 44 6.27 5.85 8.50
N ARG A 45 5.94 5.47 9.75
CA ARG A 45 4.58 5.05 10.12
C ARG A 45 3.56 6.16 9.88
N ARG A 46 3.87 7.38 10.31
CA ARG A 46 3.00 8.55 10.07
C ARG A 46 2.81 8.84 8.59
N LEU A 47 3.85 8.69 7.77
CA LEU A 47 3.75 8.86 6.32
C LEU A 47 2.94 7.74 5.66
N ALA A 48 3.07 6.50 6.13
CA ALA A 48 2.29 5.37 5.65
C ALA A 48 0.79 5.55 5.94
N GLU A 49 0.42 6.00 7.14
CA GLU A 49 -0.97 6.30 7.50
C GLU A 49 -1.58 7.38 6.60
N ARG A 50 -0.83 8.45 6.30
CA ARG A 50 -1.27 9.52 5.40
C ARG A 50 -1.44 9.04 3.97
N ASN A 51 -0.50 8.24 3.47
CA ASN A 51 -0.60 7.66 2.14
C ASN A 51 -1.80 6.72 2.02
N ALA A 52 -2.09 5.93 3.06
CA ALA A 52 -3.27 5.06 3.07
C ALA A 52 -4.56 5.89 2.98
N LEU A 53 -4.67 6.97 3.76
CA LEU A 53 -5.84 7.85 3.73
C LEU A 53 -6.02 8.54 2.37
N LEU A 54 -4.93 9.08 1.81
CA LEU A 54 -4.94 9.71 0.49
C LEU A 54 -5.27 8.70 -0.63
N ALA A 55 -4.82 7.45 -0.51
CA ALA A 55 -5.16 6.41 -1.47
C ALA A 55 -6.66 6.11 -1.46
N THR A 56 -7.26 6.00 -0.26
CA THR A 56 -8.71 5.84 -0.12
C THR A 56 -9.47 7.05 -0.68
N GLU A 57 -9.03 8.27 -0.39
CA GLU A 57 -9.65 9.48 -0.96
C GLU A 57 -9.62 9.44 -2.50
N VAL A 58 -8.48 9.08 -3.10
CA VAL A 58 -8.35 8.97 -4.56
C VAL A 58 -9.26 7.89 -5.12
N GLU A 59 -9.42 6.77 -4.42
CA GLU A 59 -10.33 5.69 -4.82
C GLU A 59 -11.79 6.13 -4.76
N ASP A 60 -12.21 6.79 -3.66
CA ASP A 60 -13.55 7.35 -3.50
C ASP A 60 -13.87 8.41 -4.55
N LEU A 61 -12.91 9.29 -4.85
CA LEU A 61 -13.02 10.32 -5.89
C LEU A 61 -13.19 9.72 -7.29
N LYS A 62 -12.52 8.60 -7.59
CA LYS A 62 -12.67 7.89 -8.87
C LYS A 62 -14.01 7.18 -8.94
N ALA A 63 -14.38 6.44 -7.89
CA ALA A 63 -15.66 5.73 -7.82
C ALA A 63 -16.85 6.70 -7.92
N GLY A 64 -16.76 7.87 -7.27
CA GLY A 64 -17.77 8.93 -7.37
C GLY A 64 -17.90 9.50 -8.78
N GLN A 65 -16.79 9.68 -9.51
CA GLN A 65 -16.83 10.15 -10.90
C GLN A 65 -17.44 9.11 -11.85
N GLU A 66 -17.09 7.84 -11.68
CA GLU A 66 -17.66 6.73 -12.48
C GLU A 66 -19.17 6.60 -12.24
N ALA A 67 -19.62 6.69 -10.98
CA ALA A 67 -21.04 6.66 -10.64
C ALA A 67 -21.83 7.83 -11.26
N VAL A 68 -21.23 9.03 -11.32
CA VAL A 68 -21.84 10.19 -11.98
C VAL A 68 -21.86 10.02 -13.50
N GLU A 69 -20.81 9.47 -14.10
CA GLU A 69 -20.76 9.19 -15.54
C GLU A 69 -21.79 8.15 -15.96
N GLU A 70 -21.94 7.06 -15.19
CA GLU A 70 -22.96 6.04 -15.46
C GLU A 70 -24.36 6.61 -15.40
N ARG A 71 -24.66 7.44 -14.39
CA ARG A 71 -25.96 8.10 -14.27
C ARG A 71 -26.23 9.06 -15.43
N ALA A 72 -25.23 9.82 -15.88
CA ALA A 72 -25.37 10.71 -17.04
C ALA A 72 -25.61 9.93 -18.35
N ARG A 73 -24.96 8.78 -18.52
CA ARG A 73 -25.14 7.91 -19.69
C ARG A 73 -26.51 7.22 -19.70
N VAL A 74 -26.95 6.71 -18.55
CA VAL A 74 -28.20 5.92 -18.42
C VAL A 74 -29.44 6.81 -18.38
N GLU A 75 -29.43 7.88 -17.58
CA GLU A 75 -30.63 8.71 -17.37
C GLU A 75 -30.76 9.83 -18.41
N LEU A 76 -29.64 10.42 -18.82
CA LEU A 76 -29.64 11.60 -19.70
C LEU A 76 -29.20 11.27 -21.14
N GLY A 77 -28.77 10.04 -21.41
CA GLY A 77 -28.26 9.63 -22.72
C GLY A 77 -27.03 10.44 -23.15
N MET A 78 -26.29 11.02 -22.20
CA MET A 78 -25.15 11.87 -22.50
C MET A 78 -23.95 11.04 -22.95
N THR A 79 -23.37 11.41 -24.09
CA THR A 79 -22.15 10.81 -24.67
C THR A 79 -21.05 11.85 -24.82
N LYS A 80 -19.79 11.42 -24.72
CA LYS A 80 -18.64 12.33 -24.89
C LYS A 80 -18.51 12.78 -26.35
N PRO A 81 -17.97 13.99 -26.64
CA PRO A 81 -17.74 14.43 -28.01
C PRO A 81 -16.80 13.47 -28.76
N GLY A 82 -17.26 12.89 -29.87
CA GLY A 82 -16.48 11.94 -30.69
C GLY A 82 -16.62 10.46 -30.29
N GLU A 83 -17.52 10.11 -29.37
CA GLU A 83 -17.78 8.74 -28.94
C GLU A 83 -18.76 8.00 -29.88
N ILE A 84 -18.48 6.73 -30.21
CA ILE A 84 -19.39 5.86 -30.98
C ILE A 84 -20.21 5.01 -30.01
N TYR A 85 -21.51 5.31 -29.89
CA TYR A 85 -22.44 4.63 -28.99
C TYR A 85 -23.20 3.50 -29.69
N TYR A 86 -23.15 2.29 -29.14
CA TYR A 86 -23.90 1.13 -29.63
C TYR A 86 -25.05 0.80 -28.67
N GLN A 87 -26.28 0.89 -29.16
CA GLN A 87 -27.47 0.47 -28.41
C GLN A 87 -27.96 -0.87 -28.94
N VAL A 88 -28.01 -1.87 -28.07
CA VAL A 88 -28.57 -3.18 -28.41
C VAL A 88 -30.09 -3.09 -28.26
N VAL A 89 -30.80 -2.98 -29.39
CA VAL A 89 -32.27 -3.14 -29.44
C VAL A 89 -32.59 -4.61 -29.66
N GLU A 90 -33.36 -5.20 -28.75
CA GLU A 90 -33.87 -6.55 -28.94
C GLU A 90 -34.81 -6.58 -30.15
N PRO A 91 -34.59 -7.48 -31.12
CA PRO A 91 -35.44 -7.57 -32.29
C PRO A 91 -36.87 -7.89 -31.84
N PRO A 92 -37.90 -7.31 -32.49
CA PRO A 92 -39.28 -7.57 -32.13
C PRO A 92 -39.50 -9.08 -32.13
N ARG A 93 -39.82 -9.62 -30.95
CA ARG A 93 -40.20 -11.03 -30.79
C ARG A 93 -41.38 -11.24 -31.74
N PRO A 94 -41.26 -12.10 -32.77
CA PRO A 94 -42.36 -12.31 -33.69
C PRO A 94 -43.56 -12.76 -32.84
N GLU A 95 -44.61 -11.93 -32.87
CA GLU A 95 -45.91 -12.26 -32.30
C GLU A 95 -46.25 -13.65 -32.81
N THR A 96 -46.41 -14.58 -31.88
CA THR A 96 -46.91 -15.91 -32.15
C THR A 96 -48.25 -15.76 -32.87
N ALA A 97 -48.22 -15.96 -34.19
CA ALA A 97 -49.38 -16.07 -35.05
C ALA A 97 -50.30 -17.20 -34.51
N PRO A 98 -51.62 -17.07 -34.73
CA PRO A 98 -52.65 -17.57 -33.83
C PRO A 98 -52.61 -19.09 -33.70
N ALA A 99 -52.92 -19.59 -32.50
CA ALA A 99 -53.11 -21.00 -32.23
C ALA A 99 -54.10 -21.59 -33.26
N THR A 100 -53.57 -22.40 -34.18
CA THR A 100 -54.36 -23.27 -35.04
C THR A 100 -55.13 -24.21 -34.13
N ASP A 101 -56.42 -23.94 -34.02
CA ASP A 101 -57.44 -24.85 -33.52
C ASP A 101 -57.38 -26.16 -34.31
N GLN A 102 -56.61 -27.14 -33.80
CA GLN A 102 -56.66 -28.52 -34.24
C GLN A 102 -57.51 -29.32 -33.25
N GLN A 103 -58.80 -29.03 -33.27
CA GLN A 103 -59.85 -29.95 -32.86
C GLN A 103 -59.75 -31.22 -33.73
N ARG A 104 -59.19 -32.30 -33.19
CA ARG A 104 -59.32 -33.67 -33.74
C ARG A 104 -60.58 -34.34 -33.15
N PRO A 105 -61.25 -35.22 -33.92
CA PRO A 105 -62.59 -35.75 -33.63
C PRO A 105 -62.67 -36.62 -32.39
#